data_AF-A0A8J7AI03-F1
#
_entry.id   AF-A0A8J7AI03-F1
#
_cell.length_a   1.000
_cell.length_b   1.000
_cell.length_c   1.000
_cell.angle_alpha   90.00
_cell.angle_beta   90.00
_cell.angle_gamma   90.00
#
_symmetry.space_group_name_H-M   'P 1'
#
loop_
_entity.id
_entity.type
_entity.pdbx_description
1 polymer ?
#
loop_
_entity_poly.entity_id
_entity_poly.type
_entity_poly.pdbx_seq_one_letter_code
_entity_poly.pdbx_strand_id
1 'polypeptide(L)'
;FLITSLKPVPAGTEGAVSLEGTLAGVGGSAIMALVGWGVGLIGFWEIGLCLVAAFLATTLESLIGATLQPRFSWLTNEVVNGINTSTGAVLGLLLGLALVQIG
;
A
#
# COMPACT_ATOMS: atom_id res chain seq x y z
N PHE A 1 4.91 -12.27 10.10
CA PHE A 1 4.05 -12.02 11.29
C PHE A 1 2.66 -11.66 10.82
N LEU A 2 1.61 -11.97 11.58
CA LEU A 2 0.26 -11.52 11.24
C LEU A 2 0.06 -10.08 11.73
N ILE A 3 -0.42 -9.18 10.86
CA ILE A 3 -0.53 -7.75 11.19
C ILE A 3 -1.40 -7.46 12.44
N THR A 4 -2.40 -8.30 12.70
CA THR A 4 -3.35 -8.11 13.82
C THR A 4 -2.83 -8.57 15.17
N SER A 5 -1.92 -9.54 15.21
CA SER A 5 -1.49 -10.20 16.46
C SER A 5 0.02 -10.21 16.68
N LEU A 6 0.79 -9.80 15.67
CA LEU A 6 2.26 -9.86 15.65
C LEU A 6 2.80 -11.26 16.01
N LYS A 7 2.02 -12.31 15.73
CA LYS A 7 2.47 -13.70 15.86
C LYS A 7 3.18 -14.15 14.59
N PRO A 8 4.27 -14.94 14.70
CA PRO A 8 4.94 -15.48 13.53
C PRO A 8 4.02 -16.44 12.79
N VAL A 9 4.05 -16.39 11.46
CA VAL A 9 3.29 -17.23 10.55
C VAL A 9 4.16 -17.63 9.36
N PRO A 10 3.88 -18.74 8.67
CA PRO A 10 4.64 -19.15 7.49
C PRO A 10 4.66 -18.07 6.40
N ALA A 11 5.76 -18.02 5.64
CA ALA A 11 5.86 -17.14 4.47
C ALA A 11 4.76 -17.46 3.45
N GLY A 12 4.18 -16.44 2.84
CA GLY A 12 3.05 -16.58 1.91
C GLY A 12 1.68 -16.72 2.60
N THR A 13 1.59 -16.54 3.92
CA THR A 13 0.29 -16.44 4.61
C THR A 13 -0.40 -15.12 4.26
N GLU A 14 -1.69 -15.17 3.92
CA GLU A 14 -2.51 -13.98 3.67
C GLU A 14 -2.45 -12.98 4.83
N GLY A 15 -2.17 -11.72 4.52
CA GLY A 15 -2.02 -10.66 5.53
C GLY A 15 -0.78 -10.77 6.42
N ALA A 16 0.22 -11.58 6.02
CA ALA A 16 1.49 -11.62 6.71
C ALA A 16 2.36 -10.40 6.35
N VAL A 17 2.94 -9.79 7.38
CA VAL A 17 3.90 -8.68 7.30
C VAL A 17 5.26 -9.09 7.87
N SER A 18 6.34 -8.56 7.29
CA SER A 18 7.70 -8.66 7.80
C SER A 18 8.38 -7.30 7.70
N LEU A 19 9.45 -7.10 8.48
CA LEU A 19 10.20 -5.84 8.41
C LEU A 19 10.88 -5.70 7.05
N GLU A 20 11.50 -6.77 6.57
CA GLU A 20 12.17 -6.84 5.28
C GLU A 20 11.18 -6.59 4.13
N GLY A 21 10.00 -7.21 4.18
CA GLY A 21 8.95 -7.03 3.19
C GLY A 21 8.38 -5.62 3.19
N THR A 22 8.20 -5.04 4.38
CA THR A 22 7.72 -3.65 4.53
C THR A 22 8.74 -2.65 3.97
N LEU A 23 10.03 -2.82 4.31
CA LEU A 23 11.11 -1.99 3.79
C LEU A 23 11.27 -2.16 2.27
N ALA A 24 11.15 -3.39 1.76
CA ALA A 24 11.16 -3.66 0.33
C ALA A 24 9.97 -3.01 -0.37
N GLY A 25 8.77 -3.03 0.22
CA GLY A 25 7.59 -2.35 -0.30
C GLY A 25 7.77 -0.83 -0.36
N VAL A 26 8.27 -0.22 0.71
CA VAL A 26 8.61 1.22 0.73
C VAL A 26 9.66 1.54 -0.34
N GLY A 27 10.74 0.77 -0.42
CA GLY A 27 11.78 0.94 -1.44
C GLY A 27 11.24 0.81 -2.87
N GLY A 28 10.40 -0.18 -3.14
CA GLY A 28 9.75 -0.37 -4.43
C GLY A 28 8.83 0.81 -4.79
N SER A 29 8.04 1.29 -3.84
CA SER A 29 7.19 2.47 -4.05
C SER A 29 8.01 3.75 -4.29
N ALA A 30 9.16 3.91 -3.62
CA ALA A 30 10.08 5.02 -3.86
C ALA A 30 10.63 4.99 -5.29
N ILE A 31 11.06 3.82 -5.76
CA ILE A 31 11.55 3.65 -7.14
C ILE A 31 10.44 4.01 -8.14
N MET A 32 9.23 3.52 -7.95
CA MET A 32 8.09 3.82 -8.82
C MET A 32 7.76 5.32 -8.84
N ALA A 33 7.75 5.98 -7.68
CA ALA A 33 7.51 7.42 -7.58
C ALA A 33 8.63 8.23 -8.25
N LEU A 34 9.89 7.84 -8.07
CA LEU A 34 11.03 8.48 -8.72
C LEU A 34 10.98 8.35 -10.24
N VAL A 35 10.55 7.20 -10.77
CA VAL A 35 10.29 7.03 -12.21
C VAL A 35 9.20 7.99 -12.65
N GLY A 36 8.06 8.06 -11.93
CA GLY A 36 6.97 8.98 -12.21
C GLY A 36 7.41 10.44 -12.24
N TRP A 37 8.26 10.85 -11.30
CA TRP A 37 8.88 12.17 -11.30
C TRP A 37 9.83 12.39 -12.49
N GLY A 38 10.68 11.41 -12.78
CA GLY A 38 11.66 11.47 -13.88
C GLY A 38 11.01 11.58 -15.26
N VAL A 39 9.80 11.05 -15.44
CA VAL A 39 9.02 11.21 -16.69
C VAL A 39 8.04 12.40 -16.67
N GLY A 40 8.02 13.18 -15.59
CA GLY A 40 7.18 14.37 -15.47
C GLY A 40 5.70 14.12 -15.16
N LEU A 41 5.34 12.95 -14.62
CA LEU A 41 3.97 12.62 -14.22
C LEU A 41 3.57 13.22 -12.86
N ILE A 42 4.55 13.40 -11.97
CA ILE A 42 4.34 13.97 -10.63
C ILE A 42 5.46 14.97 -10.32
N GLY A 43 5.18 15.95 -9.45
CA GLY A 43 6.21 16.83 -8.92
C GLY A 43 7.06 16.17 -7.81
N PHE A 44 8.02 16.93 -7.30
CA PHE A 44 8.97 16.44 -6.28
C PHE A 44 8.30 16.17 -4.93
N TRP A 45 7.36 17.01 -4.51
CA TRP A 45 6.69 16.87 -3.20
C TRP A 45 5.69 15.71 -3.21
N GLU A 46 5.14 15.39 -4.37
CA GLU A 46 4.20 14.31 -4.59
C GLU A 46 4.84 12.92 -4.42
N ILE A 47 6.17 12.80 -4.53
CA ILE A 47 6.90 11.55 -4.20
C ILE A 47 6.58 11.12 -2.77
N GLY A 48 6.61 12.07 -1.82
CA GLY A 48 6.29 11.80 -0.42
C GLY A 48 4.84 11.37 -0.23
N LEU A 49 3.91 11.99 -0.98
CA LEU A 49 2.49 11.61 -0.95
C LEU A 49 2.27 10.20 -1.50
N CYS A 50 2.94 9.84 -2.60
CA CYS A 50 2.89 8.50 -3.17
C CYS A 50 3.40 7.44 -2.18
N LEU A 51 4.50 7.72 -1.48
CA LEU A 51 5.06 6.84 -0.45
C LEU A 51 4.06 6.60 0.69
N VAL A 52 3.44 7.66 1.20
CA VAL A 52 2.44 7.56 2.28
C VAL A 52 1.21 6.79 1.80
N ALA A 53 0.68 7.11 0.61
CA ALA A 53 -0.47 6.43 0.05
C ALA A 53 -0.20 4.93 -0.17
N ALA A 54 0.95 4.58 -0.75
CA ALA A 54 1.34 3.19 -1.01
C ALA A 54 1.53 2.39 0.29
N PHE A 55 2.17 2.99 1.30
CA PHE A 55 2.35 2.36 2.61
C PHE A 55 1.01 2.09 3.31
N LEU A 56 0.11 3.08 3.32
CA LEU A 56 -1.23 2.91 3.90
C LEU A 56 -2.06 1.86 3.16
N ALA A 57 -2.01 1.85 1.82
CA ALA A 57 -2.75 0.91 1.00
C ALA A 57 -2.29 -0.55 1.23
N THR A 58 -0.98 -0.81 1.22
CA THR A 58 -0.40 -2.14 1.47
C THR A 58 -0.59 -2.61 2.92
N THR A 59 -0.61 -1.68 3.87
CA THR A 59 -0.98 -1.98 5.27
C THR A 59 -2.45 -2.39 5.38
N LEU A 60 -3.36 -1.69 4.67
CA LEU A 60 -4.77 -2.04 4.64
C LEU A 60 -5.02 -3.38 3.95
N GLU A 61 -4.34 -3.64 2.84
CA GLU A 61 -4.33 -4.95 2.15
C GLU A 61 -3.97 -6.06 3.13
N SER A 62 -2.87 -5.89 3.89
CA SER A 62 -2.44 -6.86 4.89
C SER A 62 -3.49 -7.06 5.99
N LEU A 63 -4.16 -5.98 6.42
CA LEU A 63 -5.24 -6.06 7.41
C LEU A 63 -6.45 -6.82 6.88
N ILE A 64 -6.86 -6.55 5.64
CA ILE A 64 -7.94 -7.26 4.95
C ILE A 64 -7.59 -8.74 4.80
N GLY A 65 -6.35 -9.06 4.40
CA GLY A 65 -5.92 -10.44 4.26
C GLY A 65 -5.87 -11.21 5.57
N ALA A 66 -5.48 -10.55 6.65
CA ALA A 66 -5.45 -11.15 7.98
C ALA A 66 -6.85 -11.35 8.60
N THR A 67 -7.85 -10.56 8.21
CA THR A 67 -9.15 -10.50 8.91
C THR A 67 -10.34 -10.96 8.08
N LEU A 68 -10.40 -10.57 6.80
CA LEU A 68 -11.57 -10.76 5.93
C LEU A 68 -11.37 -11.90 4.93
N GLN A 69 -10.17 -12.08 4.34
CA GLN A 69 -9.93 -13.16 3.36
C GLN A 69 -10.27 -14.56 3.90
N PRO A 70 -9.95 -14.91 5.17
CA PRO A 70 -10.33 -16.22 5.72
C PRO A 70 -11.85 -16.41 5.91
N ARG A 71 -12.62 -15.32 5.90
CA ARG A 71 -14.08 -15.32 6.14
C ARG A 71 -14.88 -15.34 4.85
N PHE A 72 -14.31 -14.86 3.75
CA PHE A 72 -15.00 -14.66 2.48
C PHE A 72 -14.25 -15.34 1.34
N SER A 73 -14.75 -16.47 0.86
CA SER A 73 -14.12 -17.24 -0.22
C SER A 73 -14.03 -16.51 -1.56
N TRP A 74 -14.87 -15.49 -1.78
CA TRP A 74 -14.82 -14.64 -2.98
C TRP A 74 -13.72 -13.56 -2.89
N LEU A 75 -13.16 -13.33 -1.71
CA LEU A 75 -12.11 -12.33 -1.49
C LEU A 75 -10.74 -12.92 -1.82
N THR A 76 -10.54 -13.20 -3.11
CA THR A 76 -9.29 -13.75 -3.63
C THR A 76 -8.16 -12.72 -3.60
N ASN A 77 -6.91 -13.16 -3.76
CA ASN A 77 -5.74 -12.27 -3.88
C ASN A 77 -5.96 -11.17 -4.93
N GLU A 78 -6.51 -11.52 -6.10
CA GLU A 78 -6.77 -10.54 -7.16
C GLU A 78 -7.76 -9.46 -6.74
N VAL A 79 -8.80 -9.84 -5.98
CA VAL A 79 -9.78 -8.87 -5.46
C VAL A 79 -9.13 -7.96 -4.43
N VAL A 80 -8.33 -8.50 -3.52
CA VAL A 80 -7.63 -7.70 -2.51
C VAL A 80 -6.57 -6.79 -3.14
N ASN A 81 -5.83 -7.25 -4.15
CA ASN A 81 -4.90 -6.43 -4.94
C ASN A 81 -5.63 -5.28 -5.65
N GLY A 82 -6.84 -5.53 -6.16
CA GLY A 82 -7.72 -4.50 -6.73
C GLY A 82 -8.14 -3.46 -5.68
N ILE A 83 -8.49 -3.90 -4.48
CA ILE A 83 -8.81 -3.02 -3.34
C ILE A 83 -7.58 -2.20 -2.93
N ASN A 84 -6.40 -2.82 -2.82
CA ASN A 84 -5.14 -2.17 -2.50
C ASN A 84 -4.83 -1.05 -3.51
N THR A 85 -4.85 -1.36 -4.80
CA THR A 85 -4.60 -0.39 -5.88
C THR A 85 -5.61 0.76 -5.82
N SER A 86 -6.89 0.45 -5.65
CA SER A 86 -7.96 1.47 -5.55
C SER A 86 -7.78 2.36 -4.33
N THR A 87 -7.39 1.77 -3.20
CA THR A 87 -7.10 2.51 -1.96
C THR A 87 -5.92 3.45 -2.16
N GLY A 88 -4.82 2.96 -2.75
CA GLY A 88 -3.65 3.78 -3.05
C GLY A 88 -3.99 4.95 -3.97
N ALA A 89 -4.80 4.72 -5.02
CA ALA A 89 -5.24 5.77 -5.92
C ALA A 89 -6.12 6.83 -5.22
N VAL A 90 -7.10 6.41 -4.41
CA VAL A 90 -7.96 7.33 -3.65
C VAL A 90 -7.15 8.12 -2.64
N LEU A 91 -6.26 7.48 -1.88
CA LEU A 91 -5.39 8.18 -0.93
C LEU A 91 -4.46 9.17 -1.63
N GLY A 92 -3.84 8.77 -2.74
CA GLY A 92 -2.99 9.66 -3.55
C GLY A 92 -3.75 10.88 -4.05
N LEU A 93 -4.97 10.69 -4.56
CA LEU A 93 -5.84 11.78 -4.99
C LEU A 93 -6.19 12.73 -3.84
N LEU A 94 -6.66 12.20 -2.71
CA LEU A 94 -7.07 13.01 -1.56
C LEU A 94 -5.90 13.80 -0.97
N LEU A 95 -4.73 13.17 -0.84
CA LEU A 95 -3.52 13.82 -0.37
C LEU A 95 -3.04 14.90 -1.34
N GLY A 96 -3.08 14.63 -2.65
CA GLY A 96 -2.74 15.60 -3.68
C GLY A 96 -3.66 16.81 -3.66
N LEU A 97 -4.97 16.60 -3.57
CA LEU A 97 -5.95 17.69 -3.46
C LEU A 97 -5.73 18.52 -2.18
N ALA A 98 -5.46 17.87 -1.05
CA ALA A 98 -5.16 18.57 0.20
C ALA A 98 -3.89 19.43 0.09
N LEU A 99 -2.85 18.94 -0.59
CA LEU A 99 -1.62 19.70 -0.81
C LEU A 99 -1.87 20.96 -1.65
N VAL A 100 -2.65 20.85 -2.72
CA VAL A 100 -3.03 22.00 -3.57
C VAL A 100 -3.85 23.03 -2.81
N GLN A 101 -4.68 22.63 -1.85
CA GLN A 101 -5.49 23.55 -1.05
C GLN A 101 -4.66 24.37 -0.04
N ILE A 102 -3.46 23.89 0.32
CA ILE A 102 -2.59 24.49 1.34
C ILE A 102 -1.51 25.40 0.72
N GLY A 103 -1.16 25.18 -0.55
CA GLY A 103 -0.19 25.98 -1.31
C GLY A 103 -0.82 27.14 -2.06
#